data_AF-A0A1W5D3M9-F1
#
_entry.id   AF-A0A1W5D3M9-F1
#
_cell.length_a   1.000
_cell.length_b   1.000
_cell.length_c   1.000
_cell.angle_alpha   90.00
_cell.angle_beta   90.00
_cell.angle_gamma   90.00
#
_symmetry.space_group_name_H-M   'P 1'
#
loop_
_entity.id
_entity.type
_entity.pdbx_description
1 polymer ?
#
loop_
_entity_poly.entity_id
_entity_poly.type
_entity_poly.pdbx_seq_one_letter_code
_entity_poly.pdbx_strand_id
1 'polypeptide(L)'
;MEVGRLWELTGLARLKEALETNDWEGDDADGLGFEGLDLGEDDGDGEGGFEAEVKEVEREMLEMRRAIYVSGEGRGDDGVEGAEEEEEEEERDIQVEELESMMLKMQAIRDMGADMPSSERKRFAAKAVRDIMKSL
;
A
#
# COMPACT_ATOMS: atom_id res chain seq x y z
N MET A 1 18.57 -12.86 37.75
CA MET A 1 17.71 -11.66 37.77
C MET A 1 18.61 -10.47 37.52
N GLU A 2 18.69 -10.04 36.26
CA GLU A 2 19.48 -8.88 35.89
C GLU A 2 18.87 -7.64 36.52
N VAL A 3 19.67 -7.00 37.36
CA VAL A 3 19.39 -5.66 37.87
C VAL A 3 19.68 -4.73 36.69
N GLY A 4 18.63 -4.35 35.96
CA GLY A 4 18.71 -3.16 35.11
C GLY A 4 19.28 -2.04 35.98
N ARG A 5 20.37 -1.42 35.54
CA ARG A 5 21.06 -0.37 36.29
C ARG A 5 20.02 0.62 36.81
N LEU A 6 19.96 0.82 38.12
CA LEU A 6 18.96 1.62 38.86
C LEU A 6 18.81 3.09 38.41
N TRP A 7 19.59 3.52 37.42
CA TRP A 7 19.69 4.87 36.91
C TRP A 7 19.30 4.99 35.43
N GLU A 8 19.05 3.86 34.75
CA GLU A 8 18.59 3.84 33.37
C GLU A 8 17.07 3.69 33.37
N LEU A 9 16.37 4.70 32.84
CA LEU A 9 14.93 4.59 32.63
C LEU A 9 14.66 3.44 31.66
N THR A 10 13.60 2.69 31.89
CA THR A 10 13.14 1.60 31.01
C THR A 10 11.64 1.75 30.74
N GLY A 11 11.15 1.07 29.70
CA GLY A 11 9.74 1.17 29.29
C GLY A 11 9.34 2.57 28.83
N LEU A 12 8.12 2.99 29.18
CA LEU A 12 7.55 4.29 28.75
C LEU A 12 8.37 5.50 29.24
N ALA A 13 9.01 5.39 30.40
CA ALA A 13 9.83 6.47 30.94
C ALA A 13 11.07 6.72 30.07
N ARG A 14 11.68 5.66 29.53
CA ARG A 14 12.80 5.77 28.58
C ARG A 14 12.37 6.35 27.25
N LEU A 15 11.22 5.88 26.74
CA LEU A 15 10.67 6.35 25.48
C LEU A 15 10.40 7.86 25.54
N LYS A 16 9.79 8.32 26.64
CA LYS A 16 9.50 9.74 26.87
C LYS A 16 10.79 10.57 26.91
N GLU A 17 11.77 10.15 27.71
CA GLU A 17 13.08 10.83 27.77
C GLU A 17 13.75 10.88 26.38
N ALA A 18 13.71 9.79 25.61
CA ALA A 18 14.29 9.75 24.28
C ALA A 18 13.60 10.73 23.33
N LEU A 19 12.27 10.85 23.37
CA LEU A 19 11.52 11.78 22.53
C LEU A 19 11.74 13.24 22.91
N GLU A 20 11.89 13.52 24.21
CA GLU A 20 12.12 14.86 24.73
C GLU A 20 13.57 15.33 24.54
N THR A 21 14.54 14.42 24.56
CA THR A 21 15.96 14.74 24.35
C THR A 21 16.39 14.70 22.89
N ASN A 22 15.54 14.19 21.99
CA ASN A 22 15.82 14.21 20.56
C ASN A 22 15.75 15.65 20.04
N ASP A 23 16.80 16.08 19.37
CA ASP A 23 16.90 17.40 18.75
C ASP A 23 16.22 17.33 17.38
N TRP A 24 14.97 17.78 17.32
CA TRP A 24 14.14 17.75 16.12
C TRP A 24 14.39 18.96 15.22
N GLU A 25 15.05 19.99 15.73
CA GLU A 25 15.55 21.10 14.93
C GLU A 25 16.84 20.64 14.26
N GLY A 26 16.69 19.75 13.28
CA GLY A 26 17.75 19.57 12.29
C GLY A 26 18.07 20.94 11.71
N ASP A 27 19.36 21.27 11.64
CA ASP A 27 19.88 22.37 10.84
C ASP A 27 19.03 22.43 9.57
N ASP A 28 18.41 23.59 9.29
CA ASP A 28 17.70 23.85 8.03
C ASP A 28 18.77 23.75 6.93
N ALA A 29 19.11 22.52 6.61
CA ALA A 29 20.03 22.14 5.59
C ALA A 29 19.24 22.34 4.30
N ASP A 30 19.19 23.61 3.89
CA ASP A 30 19.15 24.11 2.51
C ASP A 30 20.34 23.53 1.68
N GLY A 31 20.63 22.25 1.89
CA GLY A 31 21.82 21.50 1.52
C GLY A 31 21.60 19.97 1.57
N LEU A 32 20.45 19.48 2.07
CA LEU A 32 19.91 18.16 1.70
C LEU A 32 19.26 18.18 0.30
N GLY A 33 19.75 19.05 -0.58
CA GLY A 33 19.71 18.72 -1.98
C GLY A 33 20.39 17.36 -2.15
N PHE A 34 19.84 16.53 -3.04
CA PHE A 34 20.43 15.27 -3.51
C PHE A 34 21.94 15.38 -3.90
N GLU A 35 22.45 16.61 -4.01
CA GLU A 35 23.82 17.01 -4.30
C GLU A 35 24.79 17.00 -3.09
N GLY A 36 24.28 16.93 -1.85
CA GLY A 36 25.08 16.85 -0.62
C GLY A 36 25.33 15.42 -0.12
N LEU A 37 24.70 14.43 -0.76
CA LEU A 37 25.23 13.08 -0.74
C LEU A 37 26.52 13.15 -1.53
N ASP A 38 27.66 13.16 -0.84
CA ASP A 38 28.94 12.75 -1.40
C ASP A 38 28.80 11.28 -1.82
N LEU A 39 28.08 11.06 -2.93
CA LEU A 39 28.36 10.02 -3.91
C LEU A 39 29.67 10.42 -4.59
N GLY A 40 30.67 10.71 -3.75
CA GLY A 40 32.05 10.80 -4.13
C GLY A 40 32.28 9.58 -4.97
N GLU A 41 32.80 9.85 -6.14
CA GLU A 41 33.44 8.95 -7.07
C GLU A 41 34.46 8.09 -6.29
N ASP A 42 33.98 7.14 -5.50
CA ASP A 42 34.72 6.03 -4.97
C ASP A 42 34.86 5.09 -6.15
N ASP A 43 35.82 5.44 -6.98
CA ASP A 43 36.45 4.62 -8.00
C ASP A 43 37.24 3.50 -7.29
N GLY A 44 36.53 2.75 -6.45
CA GLY A 44 37.04 2.04 -5.30
C GLY A 44 36.32 0.72 -5.06
N ASP A 45 35.99 -0.03 -6.12
CA ASP A 45 35.81 -1.49 -6.10
C ASP A 45 35.04 -2.07 -4.88
N GLY A 46 34.02 -1.33 -4.43
CA GLY A 46 33.16 -1.67 -3.30
C GLY A 46 32.00 -2.55 -3.75
N GLU A 47 32.28 -3.59 -4.51
CA GLU A 47 31.30 -4.62 -4.87
C GLU A 47 30.80 -5.29 -3.58
N GLY A 48 29.56 -4.99 -3.15
CA GLY A 48 28.84 -5.90 -2.26
C GLY A 48 28.23 -5.35 -0.97
N GLY A 49 27.85 -4.07 -0.89
CA GLY A 49 27.13 -3.57 0.29
C GLY A 49 25.62 -3.84 0.24
N PHE A 50 24.95 -3.33 -0.79
CA PHE A 50 23.48 -3.32 -0.86
C PHE A 50 22.94 -3.92 -2.17
N GLU A 51 23.65 -3.77 -3.28
CA GLU A 51 23.20 -4.35 -4.56
C GLU A 51 23.11 -5.87 -4.55
N ALA A 52 23.98 -6.54 -3.79
CA ALA A 52 23.94 -7.99 -3.62
C ALA A 52 22.67 -8.42 -2.88
N GLU A 53 22.30 -7.70 -1.81
CA GLU A 53 21.09 -7.93 -1.04
C GLU A 53 19.82 -7.64 -1.86
N VAL A 54 19.82 -6.54 -2.63
CA VAL A 54 18.68 -6.20 -3.53
C VAL A 54 18.46 -7.29 -4.57
N LYS A 55 19.53 -7.80 -5.20
CA LYS A 55 19.43 -8.90 -6.17
C LYS A 55 18.96 -10.22 -5.54
N GLU A 56 19.25 -10.44 -4.25
CA GLU A 56 18.74 -11.58 -3.50
C GLU A 56 17.24 -11.44 -3.21
N VAL A 57 16.82 -10.27 -2.71
CA VAL A 57 15.41 -9.97 -2.41
C VAL A 57 14.55 -10.00 -3.69
N GLU A 58 15.06 -9.49 -4.81
CA GLU A 58 14.37 -9.56 -6.10
C GLU A 58 14.13 -11.01 -6.55
N ARG A 59 15.10 -11.90 -6.32
CA ARG A 59 14.96 -13.32 -6.63
C ARG A 59 13.91 -13.98 -5.74
N GLU A 60 13.95 -13.72 -4.43
CA GLU A 60 13.00 -14.26 -3.48
C GLU A 60 11.55 -13.79 -3.78
N MET A 61 11.38 -12.50 -4.09
CA MET A 61 10.09 -11.93 -4.50
C MET A 61 9.55 -12.58 -5.78
N LEU A 62 10.42 -12.83 -6.76
CA LEU A 62 10.03 -13.49 -8.01
C LEU A 62 9.63 -14.96 -7.76
N GLU A 63 10.35 -15.65 -6.89
CA GLU A 63 10.00 -17.01 -6.46
C GLU A 63 8.67 -17.05 -5.70
N MET A 64 8.44 -16.12 -4.77
CA MET A 64 7.17 -15.99 -4.05
C MET A 64 6.01 -15.68 -5.00
N ARG A 65 6.21 -14.72 -5.91
CA ARG A 65 5.23 -14.38 -6.95
C ARG A 65 4.90 -15.62 -7.77
N ARG A 66 5.92 -16.36 -8.21
CA ARG A 66 5.73 -17.61 -8.97
C ARG A 66 5.03 -18.69 -8.14
N ALA A 67 5.36 -18.82 -6.85
CA ALA A 67 4.71 -19.77 -5.96
C ALA A 67 3.23 -19.46 -5.77
N ILE A 68 2.85 -18.18 -5.65
CA ILE A 68 1.45 -17.74 -5.58
C ILE A 68 0.71 -18.04 -6.89
N TYR A 69 1.31 -17.71 -8.05
CA TYR A 69 0.69 -18.03 -9.35
C TYR A 69 0.58 -19.54 -9.60
N VAL A 70 1.57 -20.32 -9.17
CA VAL A 70 1.57 -21.78 -9.34
C VAL A 70 0.68 -22.47 -8.29
N SER A 71 0.56 -21.94 -7.07
CA SER A 71 -0.36 -22.47 -6.05
C SER A 71 -1.81 -22.13 -6.35
N GLY A 72 -2.06 -20.96 -6.96
CA GLY A 72 -3.39 -20.52 -7.38
C GLY A 72 -4.02 -21.33 -8.52
N GLU A 73 -3.25 -22.19 -9.21
CA GLU A 73 -3.77 -23.04 -10.31
C GLU A 73 -3.74 -24.54 -10.00
N GLY A 74 -3.40 -25.00 -8.77
CA GLY A 74 -3.29 -26.45 -8.58
C GLY A 74 -2.92 -27.03 -7.21
N ARG A 75 -3.42 -26.51 -6.09
CA ARG A 75 -3.37 -27.29 -4.83
C ARG A 75 -4.64 -27.09 -3.98
N GLY A 76 -5.63 -27.93 -4.25
CA GLY A 76 -6.60 -28.30 -3.23
C GLY A 76 -5.94 -29.14 -2.12
N ASP A 77 -6.53 -29.03 -0.94
CA ASP A 77 -6.51 -29.99 0.17
C ASP A 77 -5.15 -30.20 0.88
N ASP A 78 -4.93 -29.46 1.98
CA ASP A 78 -4.67 -30.06 3.31
C ASP A 78 -4.69 -28.96 4.38
N GLY A 79 -5.84 -28.75 5.01
CA GLY A 79 -6.01 -27.74 6.06
C GLY A 79 -7.46 -27.37 6.25
N VAL A 80 -8.16 -28.18 7.06
CA VAL A 80 -9.60 -28.09 7.36
C VAL A 80 -9.93 -26.82 8.17
N GLU A 81 -9.79 -25.62 7.59
CA GLU A 81 -10.34 -24.34 8.10
C GLU A 81 -10.65 -23.31 6.98
N GLY A 82 -10.65 -23.67 5.68
CA GLY A 82 -10.72 -22.70 4.56
C GLY A 82 -12.05 -22.55 3.80
N ALA A 83 -13.07 -23.37 4.08
CA ALA A 83 -14.30 -23.36 3.28
C ALA A 83 -15.16 -22.10 3.47
N GLU A 84 -15.03 -21.41 4.60
CA GLU A 84 -15.74 -20.14 4.86
C GLU A 84 -14.95 -18.93 4.31
N GLU A 85 -13.61 -19.02 4.24
CA GLU A 85 -12.75 -17.94 3.74
C GLU A 85 -12.74 -17.86 2.20
N GLU A 86 -12.80 -18.99 1.49
CA GLU A 86 -12.89 -19.02 0.02
C GLU A 86 -14.24 -18.45 -0.49
N GLU A 87 -15.37 -18.77 0.18
CA GLU A 87 -16.67 -18.17 -0.16
C GLU A 87 -16.68 -16.65 0.13
N GLU A 88 -16.06 -16.20 1.23
CA GLU A 88 -15.94 -14.77 1.52
C GLU A 88 -15.03 -14.03 0.53
N GLU A 89 -13.95 -14.63 0.04
CA GLU A 89 -13.07 -14.04 -0.97
C GLU A 89 -13.76 -13.96 -2.33
N GLU A 90 -14.45 -15.01 -2.77
CA GLU A 90 -15.24 -14.99 -4.00
C GLU A 90 -16.39 -13.95 -3.94
N GLU A 91 -17.08 -13.84 -2.81
CA GLU A 91 -18.10 -12.80 -2.60
C GLU A 91 -17.52 -11.38 -2.64
N ARG A 92 -16.31 -11.18 -2.11
CA ARG A 92 -15.60 -9.89 -2.15
C ARG A 92 -15.18 -9.55 -3.58
N ASP A 93 -14.66 -10.51 -4.33
CA ASP A 93 -14.24 -10.29 -5.72
C ASP A 93 -15.44 -9.95 -6.62
N ILE A 94 -16.56 -10.68 -6.48
CA ILE A 94 -17.82 -10.37 -7.18
C ILE A 94 -18.32 -8.95 -6.82
N GLN A 95 -18.20 -8.58 -5.55
CA GLN A 95 -18.59 -7.24 -5.08
C GLN A 95 -17.68 -6.13 -5.63
N VAL A 96 -16.39 -6.40 -5.80
CA VAL A 96 -15.43 -5.46 -6.42
C VAL A 96 -15.72 -5.30 -7.91
N GLU A 97 -15.94 -6.39 -8.65
CA GLU A 97 -16.32 -6.33 -10.07
C GLU A 97 -17.63 -5.56 -10.28
N GLU A 98 -18.62 -5.76 -9.40
CA GLU A 98 -19.87 -5.02 -9.42
C GLU A 98 -19.65 -3.51 -9.19
N LEU A 99 -18.81 -3.15 -8.21
CA LEU A 99 -18.44 -1.78 -7.91
C LEU A 99 -17.68 -1.11 -9.07
N GLU A 100 -16.76 -1.82 -9.72
CA GLU A 100 -16.03 -1.34 -10.91
C GLU A 100 -17.00 -1.08 -12.07
N SER A 101 -17.95 -1.99 -12.31
CA SER A 101 -18.98 -1.81 -13.32
C SER A 101 -19.84 -0.57 -13.06
N MET A 102 -20.12 -0.27 -11.78
CA MET A 102 -20.88 0.89 -11.34
C MET A 102 -20.08 2.18 -11.57
N MET A 103 -18.79 2.20 -11.23
CA MET A 103 -17.91 3.35 -11.45
C MET A 103 -17.78 3.70 -12.93
N LEU A 104 -17.60 2.69 -13.80
CA LEU A 104 -17.55 2.89 -15.25
C LEU A 104 -18.85 3.52 -15.80
N LYS A 105 -20.01 3.03 -15.34
CA LYS A 105 -21.32 3.60 -15.71
C LYS A 105 -21.49 5.04 -15.21
N MET A 106 -21.05 5.35 -13.99
CA MET A 106 -21.09 6.72 -13.45
C MET A 106 -20.19 7.67 -14.21
N GLN A 107 -19.00 7.22 -14.63
CA GLN A 107 -18.08 8.02 -15.43
C GLN A 107 -18.69 8.35 -16.80
N ALA A 108 -19.29 7.36 -17.48
CA ALA A 108 -19.99 7.60 -18.74
C ALA A 108 -21.14 8.62 -18.61
N ILE A 109 -21.93 8.56 -17.53
CA ILE A 109 -22.99 9.54 -17.26
C ILE A 109 -22.41 10.93 -17.00
N ARG A 110 -21.31 11.02 -16.25
CA ARG A 110 -20.61 12.28 -15.98
C ARG A 110 -20.13 12.93 -17.28
N ASP A 111 -19.58 12.13 -18.19
CA ASP A 111 -19.11 12.59 -19.50
C ASP A 111 -20.28 13.05 -20.39
N MET A 112 -21.39 12.32 -20.41
CA MET A 112 -22.62 12.74 -21.11
C MET A 112 -23.23 14.03 -20.53
N GLY A 113 -23.06 14.27 -19.23
CA GLY A 113 -23.52 15.48 -18.56
C GLY A 113 -22.57 16.68 -18.68
N ALA A 114 -21.38 16.51 -19.25
CA ALA A 114 -20.34 17.54 -19.30
C ALA A 114 -20.76 18.77 -20.13
N ASP A 115 -21.57 18.55 -21.17
CA ASP A 115 -22.08 19.60 -22.07
C ASP A 115 -23.39 20.24 -21.59
N MET A 116 -23.99 19.74 -20.49
CA MET A 116 -25.26 20.28 -19.98
C MET A 116 -25.04 21.44 -18.99
N PRO A 117 -25.93 22.46 -18.99
CA PRO A 117 -25.99 23.48 -17.95
C PRO A 117 -26.11 22.87 -16.54
N SER A 118 -25.58 23.57 -15.53
CA SER A 118 -25.45 23.04 -14.16
C SER A 118 -26.78 22.61 -13.51
N SER A 119 -27.90 23.23 -13.89
CA SER A 119 -29.25 22.88 -13.41
C SER A 119 -29.77 21.57 -14.03
N GLU A 120 -29.50 21.34 -15.31
CA GLU A 120 -29.91 20.14 -16.05
C GLU A 120 -29.00 18.95 -15.72
N ARG A 121 -27.69 19.20 -15.56
CA ARG A 121 -26.70 18.20 -15.14
C ARG A 121 -27.08 17.52 -13.83
N LYS A 122 -27.55 18.29 -12.84
CA LYS A 122 -28.01 17.73 -11.54
C LYS A 122 -29.21 16.82 -11.68
N ARG A 123 -30.19 17.18 -12.53
CA ARG A 123 -31.39 16.38 -12.76
C ARG A 123 -31.07 15.11 -13.55
N PHE A 124 -30.22 15.23 -14.56
CA PHE A 124 -29.74 14.12 -15.38
C PHE A 124 -28.95 13.11 -14.55
N ALA A 125 -27.96 13.58 -13.77
CA ALA A 125 -27.19 12.72 -12.87
C ALA A 125 -28.07 12.04 -11.82
N ALA A 126 -28.98 12.76 -11.16
CA ALA A 126 -29.86 12.17 -10.15
C ALA A 126 -30.80 11.09 -10.73
N LYS A 127 -31.25 11.25 -11.98
CA LYS A 127 -32.05 10.23 -12.68
C LYS A 127 -31.21 9.01 -13.02
N ALA A 128 -30.04 9.23 -13.62
CA ALA A 128 -29.19 8.14 -14.09
C ALA A 128 -28.59 7.31 -12.93
N VAL A 129 -28.23 7.94 -11.80
CA VAL A 129 -27.80 7.23 -10.58
C VAL A 129 -28.92 6.38 -10.00
N ARG A 130 -30.17 6.90 -10.00
CA ARG A 130 -31.34 6.13 -9.56
C ARG A 130 -31.60 4.92 -10.45
N ASP A 131 -31.38 5.05 -11.75
CA ASP A 131 -31.57 3.95 -12.70
C ASP A 131 -30.46 2.90 -12.54
N ILE A 132 -29.21 3.30 -12.25
CA ILE A 132 -28.12 2.36 -11.89
C ILE A 132 -28.49 1.57 -10.63
N MET A 133 -28.89 2.25 -9.54
CA MET A 133 -29.27 1.60 -8.28
C MET A 133 -30.47 0.63 -8.38
N LYS A 134 -31.27 0.73 -9.44
CA LYS A 134 -32.38 -0.20 -9.72
C LYS A 134 -31.99 -1.37 -10.62
N SER A 135 -30.84 -1.27 -11.26
CA SER A 135 -30.29 -2.28 -12.17
C SER A 135 -29.26 -3.18 -11.52
N LEU A 136 -28.91 -2.90 -10.26
CA LEU A 136 -28.33 -3.86 -9.32
C LEU A 136 -29.44 -4.79 -8.81
#